data_AF-A0A826J9G3-F1
#
_entry.id   AF-A0A826J9G3-F1
#
_cell.length_a   1.000
_cell.length_b   1.000
_cell.length_c   1.000
_cell.angle_alpha   90.00
_cell.angle_beta   90.00
_cell.angle_gamma   90.00
#
_symmetry.space_group_name_H-M   'P 1'
#
loop_
_entity.id
_entity.type
_entity.pdbx_description
1 polymer ?
#
loop_
_entity_poly.entity_id
_entity_poly.type
_entity_poly.pdbx_seq_one_letter_code
_entity_poly.pdbx_strand_id
1 'polypeptide(L)' 'MPNWCSNRMYFSGEPAKIAEIKRLVSGAVTPLYRCATNEGIQLFLAGSAGLLQLTENIRSEQDTLLTYNLFFNQKAYF' A
#
# COMPACT_ATOMS: atom_id res chain seq x y z
N MET A 1 16.81 16.49 20.40
CA MET A 1 16.56 15.64 19.20
C MET A 1 17.13 14.26 19.48
N PRO A 2 16.44 13.17 19.09
CA PRO A 2 17.01 11.83 19.24
C PRO A 2 18.32 11.71 18.44
N ASN A 3 19.21 10.83 18.87
CA ASN A 3 20.49 10.53 18.22
C ASN A 3 20.26 9.84 16.86
N TRP A 4 20.22 10.60 15.77
CA TRP A 4 20.02 10.03 14.43
C TRP A 4 21.31 9.41 13.88
N CYS A 5 21.18 8.28 13.19
CA CYS A 5 22.30 7.61 12.53
C CYS A 5 22.69 8.31 11.21
N SER A 6 23.99 8.57 11.02
CA SER A 6 24.53 9.14 9.79
C SER A 6 24.92 8.05 8.77
N ASN A 7 23.94 7.33 8.25
CA ASN A 7 24.18 6.26 7.26
C ASN A 7 24.75 6.81 5.94
N ARG A 8 25.70 6.09 5.34
CA ARG A 8 26.26 6.37 4.00
C ARG A 8 26.14 5.11 3.14
N MET A 9 25.62 5.24 1.93
CA MET A 9 25.51 4.14 0.96
C MET A 9 26.17 4.53 -0.36
N TYR A 10 26.81 3.55 -1.00
CA TYR A 10 27.39 3.65 -2.33
C TYR A 10 26.78 2.57 -3.23
N PHE A 11 26.35 2.95 -4.43
CA PHE A 11 25.73 2.06 -5.39
C PHE A 11 26.58 2.02 -6.67
N SER A 12 26.82 0.82 -7.19
CA SER A 12 27.51 0.57 -8.46
C SER A 12 26.67 -0.39 -9.30
N GLY A 13 26.59 -0.14 -10.60
CA GLY A 13 25.80 -0.99 -11.51
C GLY A 13 25.50 -0.28 -12.82
N GLU A 14 24.61 -0.88 -13.61
CA GLU A 14 24.20 -0.34 -14.90
C GLU A 14 23.59 1.08 -14.74
N PRO A 15 23.91 2.04 -15.64
CA PRO A 15 23.39 3.41 -15.51
C PRO A 15 21.86 3.50 -15.41
N ALA A 16 21.13 2.62 -16.09
CA ALA A 16 19.67 2.55 -16.02
C ALA A 16 19.16 2.20 -14.60
N LYS A 17 19.81 1.24 -13.93
CA LYS A 17 19.47 0.84 -12.55
C LYS A 17 19.86 1.93 -11.53
N ILE A 18 20.98 2.61 -11.75
CA ILE A 18 21.35 3.76 -10.91
C ILE A 18 20.37 4.92 -11.08
N ALA A 19 19.85 5.15 -12.28
CA ALA A 19 18.82 6.15 -12.52
C ALA A 19 17.50 5.81 -11.80
N GLU A 20 17.12 4.53 -11.77
CA GLU A 20 15.95 4.03 -11.02
C GLU A 20 16.10 4.28 -9.51
N ILE A 21 17.26 3.96 -8.92
CA ILE A 21 17.56 4.23 -7.51
C ILE A 21 17.50 5.74 -7.21
N LYS A 22 18.07 6.58 -8.09
CA LYS A 22 18.02 8.04 -7.92
C LYS A 22 16.58 8.56 -7.91
N ARG A 23 15.72 8.05 -8.80
CA ARG A 23 14.29 8.40 -8.81
C ARG A 23 13.58 7.98 -7.54
N LEU A 24 13.90 6.81 -6.99
CA LEU A 24 13.34 6.34 -5.73
C LEU A 24 13.75 7.24 -4.56
N VAL A 25 15.04 7.54 -4.43
CA VAL A 25 15.59 8.38 -3.35
C VAL A 25 15.07 9.82 -3.43
N SER A 26 14.84 10.34 -4.63
CA SER A 26 14.25 11.67 -4.82
C SER A 26 12.74 11.72 -4.59
N GLY A 27 12.09 10.59 -4.31
CA GLY A 27 10.63 10.49 -4.15
C GLY A 27 9.85 10.63 -5.46
N ALA A 28 10.49 10.48 -6.62
CA ALA A 28 9.85 10.58 -7.94
C ALA A 28 9.19 9.25 -8.41
N VAL A 29 9.07 8.28 -7.49
CA VAL A 29 8.40 7.00 -7.71
C VAL A 29 7.18 6.96 -6.82
N THR A 30 5.98 6.88 -7.42
CA THR A 30 4.75 6.66 -6.68
C THR A 30 4.69 5.21 -6.23
N PRO A 31 4.67 4.92 -4.92
CA PRO A 31 4.56 3.55 -4.46
C PRO A 31 3.16 3.00 -4.71
N LEU A 32 3.06 1.83 -5.33
CA LEU A 32 1.75 1.19 -5.58
C LEU A 32 0.97 0.93 -4.28
N TYR A 33 1.66 0.64 -3.18
CA TYR A 33 1.01 0.43 -1.88
C TYR A 33 0.24 1.68 -1.40
N ARG A 34 0.66 2.89 -1.77
CA ARG A 34 -0.04 4.13 -1.41
C ARG A 34 -1.36 4.22 -2.16
N CYS A 35 -1.38 3.85 -3.44
CA CYS A 35 -2.59 3.78 -4.23
C CYS A 35 -3.56 2.75 -3.64
N ALA A 36 -3.09 1.52 -3.38
CA ALA A 36 -3.90 0.46 -2.78
C ALA A 36 -4.46 0.87 -1.40
N THR A 37 -3.67 1.56 -0.58
CA THR A 37 -4.13 2.07 0.72
C THR A 37 -5.24 3.12 0.54
N ASN A 38 -5.04 4.10 -0.35
CA ASN A 38 -6.00 5.17 -0.57
C ASN A 38 -7.32 4.64 -1.16
N GLU A 39 -7.25 3.80 -2.18
CA GLU A 39 -8.43 3.16 -2.79
C GLU A 39 -9.17 2.31 -1.77
N GLY A 40 -8.44 1.54 -0.98
CA GLY A 40 -9.08 0.70 0.00
C GLY A 40 -9.68 1.47 1.18
N ILE A 41 -9.11 2.62 1.58
CA ILE A 41 -9.77 3.54 2.54
C ILE A 41 -11.10 4.02 1.95
N GLN A 42 -11.13 4.38 0.66
CA GLN A 42 -12.38 4.79 0.00
C GLN A 42 -13.41 3.65 -0.03
N LEU A 43 -12.98 2.42 -0.34
CA LEU A 43 -13.85 1.24 -0.32
C LEU A 43 -14.41 0.96 1.08
N PHE A 44 -13.58 1.08 2.12
CA PHE A 44 -13.99 0.92 3.51
C PHE A 44 -15.04 1.96 3.92
N LEU A 45 -14.82 3.23 3.57
CA LEU A 45 -15.77 4.30 3.86
C LEU A 45 -17.08 4.12 3.09
N ALA A 46 -17.03 3.73 1.82
CA ALA A 46 -18.21 3.47 1.00
C ALA A 46 -19.01 2.25 1.50
N GLY A 47 -18.33 1.20 1.97
CA GLY A 47 -18.98 0.07 2.65
C GLY A 47 -19.63 0.46 3.96
N SER A 48 -18.94 1.25 4.80
CA SER A 48 -19.46 1.75 6.08
C SER A 48 -20.66 2.69 5.89
N ALA A 49 -20.69 3.45 4.80
CA ALA A 49 -21.81 4.31 4.41
C ALA A 49 -23.00 3.53 3.80
N GLY A 50 -22.87 2.21 3.61
CA GLY A 50 -23.89 1.37 2.99
C GLY A 50 -24.03 1.52 1.47
N LEU A 51 -23.10 2.24 0.81
CA LEU A 51 -23.08 2.41 -0.64
C LEU A 51 -22.56 1.17 -1.37
N LEU A 52 -21.71 0.39 -0.69
CA LEU A 52 -21.23 -0.91 -1.17
C LEU A 52 -21.77 -2.01 -0.26
N GLN A 53 -22.39 -3.02 -0.87
CA GLN A 53 -22.90 -4.20 -0.18
C GLN A 53 -22.26 -5.45 -0.79
N LEU A 54 -22.00 -6.45 0.06
CA LEU A 54 -21.55 -7.75 -0.42
C LEU A 54 -22.72 -8.44 -1.15
N THR A 55 -22.45 -8.96 -2.34
CA THR A 55 -23.43 -9.72 -3.14
C THR A 55 -23.67 -11.11 -2.55
N GLU A 56 -22.66 -11.67 -1.88
CA GLU A 56 -22.72 -12.96 -1.21
C GLU A 56 -22.71 -12.78 0.30
N ASN A 57 -23.48 -13.62 1.01
CA ASN A 57 -23.51 -13.62 2.47
C ASN A 57 -22.29 -14.35 3.02
N ILE A 58 -21.13 -13.70 2.93
CA ILE A 58 -19.88 -14.22 3.47
C ILE A 58 -19.89 -13.94 4.97
N ARG A 59 -20.25 -14.94 5.78
CA ARG A 59 -20.02 -14.89 7.23
C ARG A 59 -18.51 -14.90 7.48
N SER A 60 -17.97 -13.78 7.93
CA SER A 60 -16.67 -13.79 8.58
C SER A 60 -16.81 -14.19 10.03
N GLU A 61 -16.09 -15.24 10.43
CA GLU A 61 -15.97 -15.64 11.84
C GLU A 61 -15.16 -14.64 12.68
N GLN A 62 -14.56 -13.63 12.04
CA GLN A 62 -13.98 -12.47 12.70
C GLN A 62 -14.94 -11.30 12.56
N ASP A 63 -15.43 -10.84 13.70
CA ASP A 63 -16.27 -9.66 13.89
C ASP A 63 -15.98 -8.55 12.86
N THR A 64 -16.97 -8.31 11.99
CA THR A 64 -17.37 -7.10 11.23
C THR A 64 -16.35 -6.07 10.70
N LEU A 65 -15.04 -6.25 10.83
CA LEU A 65 -14.01 -5.29 10.40
C LEU A 65 -12.84 -5.93 9.63
N LEU A 66 -12.74 -7.26 9.57
CA LEU A 66 -11.60 -7.96 8.97
C LEU A 66 -11.85 -8.57 7.57
N THR A 67 -13.10 -8.65 7.11
CA THR A 67 -13.42 -9.11 5.73
C THR A 67 -12.80 -8.24 4.65
N TYR A 68 -12.61 -6.95 4.94
CA TYR A 68 -12.03 -6.01 3.99
C TYR A 68 -10.52 -6.21 3.82
N ASN A 69 -9.79 -6.62 4.86
CA ASN A 69 -8.33 -6.79 4.80
C ASN A 69 -7.86 -7.94 3.88
N LEU A 70 -8.71 -8.96 3.64
CA LEU A 70 -8.42 -10.04 2.69
C LEU A 70 -8.48 -9.54 1.23
N PHE A 71 -9.38 -8.61 0.92
CA PHE A 71 -9.46 -8.01 -0.42
C PHE A 71 -8.28 -7.05 -0.69
N PHE A 72 -7.84 -6.31 0.34
CA PHE A 72 -6.67 -5.44 0.27
C PHE A 72 -5.37 -6.21 -0.01
N ASN A 73 -5.17 -7.37 0.64
CA ASN A 73 -3.97 -8.16 0.41
C ASN A 73 -3.93 -8.74 -1.00
N GLN A 74 -5.06 -9.14 -1.59
CA GLN A 74 -5.06 -9.72 -2.93
C GLN A 74 -4.71 -8.72 -4.05
N LYS A 75 -5.09 -7.44 -3.90
CA LYS A 75 -4.71 -6.38 -4.85
C LYS A 75 -3.29 -5.85 -4.68
N ALA A 76 -2.61 -6.13 -3.58
CA ALA A 76 -1.23 -5.69 -3.35
C ALA A 76 -0.18 -6.59 -4.02
N TYR A 77 -0.58 -7.77 -4.52
CA TYR A 77 0.29 -8.74 -5.20
C TYR A 77 0.19 -8.71 -6.75
N PHE A 78 -0.58 -7.76 -7.32
CA PHE A 78 -0.69 -7.56 -8.77
C PHE A 78 -0.35 -6.13 -9.16
#